data_AF-A0A6B3QFF1-F1
#
_entry.id   AF-A0A6B3QFF1-F1
#
_cell.length_a   1.000
_cell.length_b   1.000
_cell.length_c   1.000
_cell.angle_alpha   90.00
_cell.angle_beta   90.00
_cell.angle_gamma   90.00
#
_symmetry.space_group_name_H-M   'P 1'
#
loop_
_entity.id
_entity.type
_entity.pdbx_description
1 polymer ?
#
loop_
_entity_poly.entity_id
_entity_poly.type
_entity_poly.pdbx_seq_one_letter_code
_entity_poly.pdbx_strand_id
1 'polypeptide(L)'
;MLGKVLEELFIRIWVVIKLTLYFWIYTFAGGIIFGLGAAWKTVNELFYLYGFEYKEITIKRGWNIYKRNFLRGNLLFSLFLSGTALLSYN
;
A
#
# COMPACT_ATOMS: atom_id res chain seq x y z
N MET A 1 -26.92 -4.02 -18.08
CA MET A 1 -26.44 -4.41 -16.72
C MET A 1 -25.06 -5.04 -16.78
N LEU A 2 -24.82 -6.04 -17.64
CA LEU A 2 -23.50 -6.67 -17.83
C LEU A 2 -22.34 -5.70 -18.12
N GLY A 3 -22.55 -4.69 -18.97
CA GLY A 3 -21.50 -3.71 -19.31
C GLY A 3 -20.99 -2.90 -18.10
N LYS A 4 -21.88 -2.48 -17.20
CA LYS A 4 -21.49 -1.74 -15.98
C LYS A 4 -20.74 -2.61 -14.98
N VAL A 5 -21.12 -3.89 -14.86
CA VAL A 5 -20.42 -4.85 -13.99
C VAL A 5 -19.01 -5.13 -14.51
N LEU A 6 -18.85 -5.30 -15.81
CA LEU A 6 -17.55 -5.46 -16.46
C LEU A 6 -16.66 -4.24 -16.27
N GLU A 7 -17.22 -3.04 -16.45
CA GLU A 7 -16.51 -1.78 -16.22
C GLU A 7 -16.04 -1.64 -14.77
N GLU A 8 -16.90 -1.96 -13.80
CA GLU A 8 -16.55 -1.91 -12.38
C GLU A 8 -15.44 -2.92 -12.03
N LEU A 9 -15.52 -4.16 -12.54
CA LEU A 9 -14.47 -5.15 -12.36
C LEU A 9 -13.14 -4.68 -12.95
N PHE A 10 -13.17 -4.07 -14.14
CA PHE A 10 -11.98 -3.54 -14.78
C PHE A 10 -11.33 -2.44 -13.93
N ILE A 11 -12.13 -1.51 -13.39
CA ILE A 11 -11.63 -0.45 -12.50
C ILE A 11 -11.00 -1.05 -11.24
N ARG A 12 -11.65 -2.05 -10.62
CA ARG A 12 -11.11 -2.69 -9.41
C ARG A 12 -9.77 -3.38 -9.67
N ILE A 13 -9.68 -4.16 -10.74
CA ILE A 13 -8.43 -4.81 -11.16
C ILE A 13 -7.35 -3.76 -11.42
N TRP A 14 -7.70 -2.69 -12.12
CA TRP A 14 -6.79 -1.60 -12.44
C TRP A 14 -6.23 -0.92 -11.18
N VAL A 15 -7.08 -0.68 -10.18
CA VAL A 15 -6.67 -0.11 -8.89
C VAL A 15 -5.69 -1.02 -8.17
N VAL A 16 -5.96 -2.33 -8.13
CA VAL A 16 -5.06 -3.32 -7.50
C VAL A 16 -3.69 -3.34 -8.18
N ILE A 17 -3.65 -3.35 -9.52
CA ILE A 17 -2.39 -3.30 -10.29
C ILE A 17 -1.62 -2.02 -9.96
N LYS A 18 -2.31 -0.88 -9.95
CA LYS A 18 -1.71 0.43 -9.68
C LYS A 18 -1.13 0.53 -8.27
N LEU A 19 -1.87 0.05 -7.27
CA LEU A 19 -1.44 0.00 -5.88
C LEU A 19 -0.24 -0.94 -5.68
N THR A 20 -0.22 -2.08 -6.39
CA THR A 20 0.91 -3.03 -6.38
C THR A 20 2.17 -2.39 -6.99
N LEU A 21 2.04 -1.67 -8.10
CA LEU A 21 3.15 -0.90 -8.66
C LEU A 21 3.70 0.14 -7.68
N TYR A 22 2.81 0.86 -7.01
CA TYR A 22 3.20 1.86 -6.02
C TYR A 22 3.88 1.23 -4.81
N PHE A 23 3.41 0.07 -4.36
CA PHE A 23 4.06 -0.70 -3.29
C PHE A 23 5.54 -0.95 -3.61
N TRP A 24 5.85 -1.45 -4.80
CA TRP A 24 7.23 -1.74 -5.18
C TRP A 24 8.07 -0.47 -5.32
N ILE A 25 7.54 0.58 -5.95
CA ILE A 25 8.23 1.87 -6.07
C ILE A 25 8.63 2.39 -4.69
N TYR A 26 7.70 2.40 -3.73
CA TYR A 26 7.98 2.88 -2.37
C TYR A 26 8.90 1.94 -1.59
N THR A 27 8.78 0.63 -1.78
CA THR A 27 9.68 -0.35 -1.16
C THR A 27 11.12 -0.13 -1.59
N PHE A 28 11.36 0.08 -2.89
CA PHE A 28 12.70 0.40 -3.39
C PHE A 28 13.17 1.78 -2.92
N ALA A 29 12.29 2.79 -2.85
CA ALA A 29 12.64 4.13 -2.40
C ALA A 29 13.10 4.19 -0.94
N GLY A 30 12.61 3.30 -0.06
CA GLY A 30 13.05 3.20 1.35
C GLY A 30 14.23 2.26 1.58
N GLY A 31 14.75 1.61 0.54
CA GLY A 31 15.55 0.40 0.66
C GLY A 31 14.68 -0.79 1.10
N ILE A 32 14.92 -1.99 0.56
CA ILE A 32 13.98 -3.13 0.71
C ILE A 32 13.54 -3.37 2.16
N ILE A 33 14.47 -3.33 3.13
CA ILE A 33 14.21 -3.61 4.54
C ILE A 33 13.38 -2.51 5.22
N PHE A 34 13.77 -1.24 5.06
CA PHE A 34 13.08 -0.10 5.67
C PHE A 34 11.99 0.51 4.77
N GLY A 35 11.79 -0.02 3.57
CA GLY A 35 10.78 0.42 2.64
C GLY A 35 9.50 -0.39 2.75
N LEU A 36 9.60 -1.67 3.14
CA LEU A 36 8.49 -2.61 3.07
C LEU A 36 7.31 -2.22 3.96
N GLY A 37 7.57 -1.88 5.23
CA GLY A 37 6.54 -1.46 6.18
C GLY A 37 5.91 -0.13 5.82
N ALA A 38 6.73 0.87 5.50
CA ALA A 38 6.28 2.19 5.06
C ALA A 38 5.47 2.14 3.74
N ALA A 39 5.91 1.33 2.77
CA ALA A 39 5.21 1.12 1.51
C ALA A 39 3.86 0.44 1.72
N TRP A 40 3.82 -0.61 2.55
CA TRP A 40 2.58 -1.31 2.90
C TRP A 40 1.55 -0.37 3.51
N LYS A 41 1.97 0.44 4.48
CA LYS A 41 1.09 1.44 5.11
C LYS A 41 0.59 2.47 4.09
N THR A 42 1.47 2.95 3.22
CA THR A 42 1.14 3.98 2.22
C THR A 42 0.08 3.50 1.23
N VAL A 43 0.23 2.27 0.73
CA VAL A 43 -0.70 1.68 -0.24
C VAL A 43 -2.07 1.43 0.39
N ASN A 44 -2.09 0.93 1.63
CA ASN A 44 -3.34 0.79 2.38
C ASN A 44 -4.02 2.14 2.65
N GLU A 45 -3.26 3.17 3.01
CA GLU A 45 -3.82 4.50 3.26
C GLU A 45 -4.34 5.15 1.97
N LEU A 46 -3.67 4.96 0.83
CA LEU A 46 -4.18 5.37 -0.48
C LEU A 46 -5.51 4.66 -0.82
N PHE A 47 -5.59 3.36 -0.61
CA PHE A 47 -6.83 2.63 -0.85
C PHE A 47 -7.94 3.02 0.13
N TYR A 48 -7.62 3.24 1.40
CA TYR A 48 -8.57 3.69 2.40
C TYR A 48 -9.16 5.08 2.08
N LEU A 49 -8.33 6.00 1.56
CA LEU A 49 -8.75 7.37 1.26
C LEU A 49 -9.53 7.49 -0.06
N TYR A 50 -9.19 6.70 -1.07
CA TYR A 50 -9.72 6.89 -2.44
C TYR A 50 -10.48 5.67 -2.97
N GLY A 51 -10.46 4.54 -2.27
CA GLY A 51 -11.14 3.31 -2.67
C GLY A 51 -10.79 2.89 -4.09
N PHE A 52 -11.80 2.79 -4.95
CA PHE A 52 -11.66 2.43 -6.36
C PHE A 52 -11.56 3.63 -7.31
N GLU A 53 -11.46 4.86 -6.79
CA GLU A 53 -11.25 6.06 -7.60
C GLU A 53 -9.79 6.15 -8.09
N TYR A 54 -9.48 5.37 -9.12
CA TYR A 54 -8.12 5.23 -9.65
C TYR A 54 -7.47 6.55 -10.06
N LYS A 55 -8.24 7.59 -10.40
CA LYS A 55 -7.72 8.91 -10.80
C LYS A 55 -7.09 9.66 -9.63
N GLU A 56 -7.65 9.50 -8.43
CA GLU A 56 -7.20 10.18 -7.22
C GLU A 56 -5.97 9.50 -6.59
N ILE A 57 -5.81 8.19 -6.84
CA ILE A 57 -4.61 7.41 -6.49
C ILE A 57 -3.45 7.89 -7.36
N THR A 58 -2.59 8.76 -6.83
CA THR A 58 -1.45 9.33 -7.57
C THR A 58 -0.14 9.16 -6.83
N ILE A 59 0.97 9.04 -7.58
CA ILE A 59 2.32 8.92 -7.01
C ILE A 59 2.65 10.10 -6.10
N LYS A 60 2.25 11.32 -6.47
CA LYS A 60 2.53 12.53 -5.68
C LYS A 60 1.87 12.49 -4.30
N ARG A 61 0.60 12.07 -4.23
CA ARG A 61 -0.12 11.93 -2.96
C ARG A 61 0.43 10.77 -2.14
N GLY A 62 0.66 9.62 -2.77
CA GLY A 62 1.30 8.48 -2.11
C GLY A 62 2.67 8.84 -1.55
N TRP A 63 3.46 9.66 -2.24
CA TRP A 63 4.78 10.11 -1.77
C TRP A 63 4.69 11.00 -0.53
N ASN A 64 3.68 11.87 -0.45
CA ASN A 64 3.44 12.68 0.75
C ASN A 64 3.02 11.82 1.95
N ILE A 65 2.14 10.82 1.72
CA ILE A 65 1.75 9.84 2.73
C ILE A 65 2.97 9.02 3.18
N TYR A 66 3.79 8.56 2.22
CA TYR A 66 4.99 7.77 2.45
C TYR A 66 5.98 8.49 3.35
N LYS A 67 6.35 9.74 3.00
CA LYS A 67 7.27 10.54 3.83
C LYS A 67 6.74 10.79 5.24
N ARG A 68 5.45 11.12 5.37
CA ARG A 68 4.80 11.36 6.68
C ARG A 68 4.82 10.12 7.56
N ASN A 69 4.68 8.96 6.94
CA ASN A 69 4.51 7.69 7.63
C ASN A 69 5.76 6.81 7.66
N PHE A 70 6.89 7.24 7.10
CA PHE A 70 8.06 6.36 6.91
C PHE A 70 8.50 5.67 8.21
N LEU A 71 8.78 6.44 9.27
CA LEU A 71 9.16 5.87 10.57
C LEU A 71 8.02 5.06 11.20
N ARG A 72 6.81 5.62 11.25
CA ARG A 72 5.66 4.98 11.91
C ARG A 72 5.25 3.67 11.23
N GLY A 73 5.30 3.61 9.91
CA GLY A 73 4.99 2.43 9.12
C GLY A 73 5.97 1.30 9.39
N ASN A 74 7.27 1.61 9.40
CA ASN A 74 8.30 0.62 9.72
C ASN A 74 8.23 0.14 11.17
N LEU A 75 7.99 1.04 12.12
CA LEU A 75 7.85 0.66 13.52
C LEU A 75 6.68 -0.31 13.73
N LEU A 76 5.50 0.00 13.17
CA LEU A 76 4.33 -0.88 13.25
C LEU A 76 4.59 -2.22 12.56
N PHE A 77 5.20 -2.20 11.37
CA PHE A 77 5.53 -3.41 10.63
C PHE A 77 6.51 -4.30 11.39
N SER A 78 7.58 -3.73 11.93
CA SER A 78 8.58 -4.46 12.71
C SER A 78 7.99 -5.04 13.99
N LEU A 79 7.13 -4.30 14.71
CA LEU A 79 6.43 -4.79 15.90
C LEU A 79 5.49 -5.96 15.56
N PHE A 80 4.75 -5.83 14.45
CA PHE A 80 3.89 -6.90 13.97
C PHE A 80 4.70 -8.15 13.61
N LEU A 81 5.80 -7.98 12.87
CA LEU A 81 6.63 -9.08 12.40
C LEU A 81 7.35 -9.77 13.57
N SER A 82 7.92 -9.02 14.51
CA SER A 82 8.57 -9.58 15.70
C SER A 82 7.57 -10.27 16.62
N GLY A 83 6.40 -9.65 16.87
CA GLY A 83 5.35 -10.25 17.68
C GLY A 83 4.83 -11.56 17.08
N THR A 84 4.60 -11.59 15.76
CA THR A 84 4.17 -12.80 15.05
C THR A 84 5.25 -13.88 15.08
N ALA A 85 6.52 -13.52 14.88
CA ALA A 85 7.63 -14.47 14.94
C ALA A 85 7.77 -15.11 16.33
N LEU A 86 7.59 -14.34 17.42
CA LEU A 86 7.61 -14.86 18.79
C LEU A 86 6.44 -15.82 19.05
N LEU A 87 5.23 -15.49 18.59
CA LEU A 87 4.06 -16.34 18.75
C LEU A 87 4.16 -17.65 17.96
N SER A 88 4.72 -17.61 16.75
CA SER A 88 4.89 -18.79 15.89
C SER A 88 6.02 -19.72 16.34
N TYR A 89 6.89 -19.28 17.24
CA TYR A 89 8.00 -20.08 17.77
C TYR A 89 7.58 -20.99 18.94
N ASN A 90 6.39 -20.77 19.51
CA ASN A 90 5.74 -21.68 20.48
C ASN A 90 4.91 -22.75 19.77
#